data_AF-A0A2K4MSN0-F1
#
_entry.id   AF-A0A2K4MSN0-F1
#
_cell.length_a   1.000
_cell.length_b   1.000
_cell.length_c   1.000
_cell.angle_alpha   90.00
_cell.angle_beta   90.00
_cell.angle_gamma   90.00
#
_symmetry.space_group_name_H-M   'P 1'
#
loop_
_entity.id
_entity.type
_entity.pdbx_description
1 polymer ?
#
loop_
_entity_poly.entity_id
_entity_poly.type
_entity_poly.pdbx_seq_one_letter_code
_entity_poly.pdbx_strand_id
1 'polypeptide(L)'
;PPSTFQLPNLCGRMPISIGPAQPTYNLPSYTIGNFGGHQTVALLTANMPLHNHGTSAVNVSFQATTVPNPTTPASAPSTSNPYLGASGGGTGLATIWSQQLESPVTVKGLGLSGNTDVAGGNTPVSVLNPYLALNFCIAVQGIFPTRQ
;
A
#
# COMPACT_ATOMS: atom_id res chain seq x y z
N PRO A 1 -3.64 -57.70 -10.04
CA PRO A 1 -3.51 -56.60 -9.05
C PRO A 1 -4.54 -55.50 -9.32
N PRO A 2 -5.37 -55.10 -8.34
CA PRO A 2 -6.29 -53.99 -8.57
C PRO A 2 -5.46 -52.71 -8.64
N SER A 3 -5.26 -52.18 -9.84
CA SER A 3 -4.79 -50.81 -10.01
C SER A 3 -5.95 -49.91 -9.58
N THR A 4 -5.98 -49.51 -8.31
CA THR A 4 -6.93 -48.50 -7.85
C THR A 4 -6.72 -47.26 -8.71
N PHE A 5 -7.69 -46.95 -9.57
CA PHE A 5 -7.74 -45.72 -10.35
C PHE A 5 -7.66 -44.56 -9.36
N GLN A 6 -6.51 -43.91 -9.30
CA GLN A 6 -6.25 -42.81 -8.39
C GLN A 6 -6.90 -41.55 -8.98
N LEU A 7 -8.24 -41.49 -8.86
CA LEU A 7 -9.04 -40.38 -9.39
C LEU A 7 -8.47 -39.05 -8.90
N PRO A 8 -8.29 -38.05 -9.78
CA PRO A 8 -7.82 -36.73 -9.37
C PRO A 8 -8.74 -36.12 -8.32
N ASN A 9 -8.18 -35.72 -7.18
CA ASN A 9 -8.91 -34.90 -6.21
C ASN A 9 -9.01 -33.46 -6.74
N LEU A 10 -10.18 -33.08 -7.25
CA LEU A 10 -10.45 -31.74 -7.80
C LEU A 10 -11.03 -30.74 -6.78
N CYS A 11 -11.10 -31.10 -5.49
CA CYS A 11 -11.60 -30.18 -4.47
C CYS A 11 -10.71 -28.93 -4.40
N GLY A 12 -11.25 -27.79 -4.87
CA GLY A 12 -10.53 -26.51 -4.93
C GLY A 12 -9.41 -26.46 -5.97
N ARG A 13 -9.42 -27.34 -6.99
CA ARG A 13 -8.42 -27.39 -8.07
C ARG A 13 -9.07 -27.23 -9.44
N MET A 14 -8.39 -26.50 -10.32
CA MET A 14 -8.77 -26.37 -11.73
C MET A 14 -8.02 -27.42 -12.56
N PRO A 15 -8.72 -28.29 -13.32
CA PRO A 15 -8.05 -29.25 -14.20
C PRO A 15 -7.39 -28.53 -15.38
N ILE A 16 -6.22 -29.03 -15.79
CA ILE A 16 -5.49 -28.62 -17.00
C ILE A 16 -5.23 -29.83 -17.89
N SER A 17 -5.08 -29.61 -19.20
CA SER A 17 -4.74 -30.69 -20.14
C SER A 17 -3.33 -31.21 -19.90
N ILE A 18 -3.13 -32.51 -20.14
CA ILE A 18 -1.79 -33.07 -20.34
C ILE A 18 -1.17 -32.51 -21.62
N GLY A 19 0.16 -32.46 -21.68
CA GLY A 19 0.86 -32.01 -22.87
C GLY A 19 2.37 -32.03 -22.73
N PRO A 20 3.12 -32.12 -23.84
CA PRO A 20 4.56 -31.93 -23.83
C PRO A 20 4.90 -30.49 -23.44
N ALA A 21 6.14 -30.26 -23.00
CA ALA A 21 6.63 -28.91 -22.76
C ALA A 21 6.45 -28.05 -24.02
N GLN A 22 6.08 -26.78 -23.84
CA GLN A 22 5.95 -25.81 -24.92
C GLN A 22 7.02 -24.73 -24.75
N PRO A 23 8.18 -24.86 -25.43
CA PRO A 23 9.29 -23.92 -25.30
C PRO A 23 8.91 -22.48 -25.69
N THR A 24 8.07 -22.32 -26.71
CA THR A 24 7.61 -21.01 -27.20
C THR A 24 6.89 -20.19 -26.12
N TYR A 25 6.17 -20.86 -25.21
CA TYR A 25 5.39 -20.22 -24.15
C TYR A 25 5.99 -20.47 -22.76
N ASN A 26 7.19 -21.05 -22.69
CA ASN A 26 7.86 -21.43 -21.45
C ASN A 26 6.97 -22.26 -20.50
N LEU A 27 6.19 -23.20 -21.06
CA LEU A 27 5.35 -24.11 -20.27
C LEU A 27 6.08 -25.46 -20.09
N PRO A 28 6.14 -26.00 -18.86
CA PRO A 28 6.69 -27.32 -18.61
C PRO A 28 5.78 -28.41 -19.20
N SER A 29 6.26 -29.66 -19.24
CA SER A 29 5.39 -30.79 -19.55
C SER A 29 4.41 -31.05 -18.40
N TYR A 30 3.18 -31.38 -18.75
CA TYR A 30 2.14 -31.79 -17.80
C TYR A 30 1.79 -33.26 -18.05
N THR A 31 2.09 -34.10 -17.06
CA THR A 31 1.75 -35.53 -17.07
C THR A 31 0.58 -35.81 -16.12
N ILE A 32 -0.02 -36.99 -16.24
CA ILE A 32 -1.15 -37.38 -15.39
C ILE A 32 -0.71 -37.40 -13.93
N GLY A 33 -1.50 -36.77 -13.07
CA GLY A 33 -1.23 -36.69 -11.63
C GLY A 33 -0.39 -35.49 -11.19
N ASN A 34 0.15 -34.69 -12.12
CA ASN A 34 0.76 -33.41 -11.77
C ASN A 34 -0.29 -32.50 -11.10
N PHE A 35 0.11 -31.87 -9.99
CA PHE A 35 -0.65 -30.83 -9.32
C PHE A 35 0.29 -29.68 -8.94
N GLY A 36 -0.25 -28.48 -8.79
CA GLY A 36 0.50 -27.29 -8.43
C GLY A 36 -0.41 -26.08 -8.27
N GLY A 37 0.20 -24.90 -8.14
CA GLY A 37 -0.50 -23.63 -7.93
C GLY A 37 -0.76 -23.30 -6.46
N HIS A 38 -1.31 -22.11 -6.22
CA HIS A 38 -1.66 -21.58 -4.90
C HIS A 38 -3.06 -20.96 -4.96
N GLN A 39 -3.83 -21.10 -3.88
CA GLN A 39 -5.14 -20.43 -3.77
C GLN A 39 -5.01 -18.98 -3.31
N THR A 40 -3.92 -18.67 -2.58
CA THR A 40 -3.59 -17.34 -2.08
C THR A 40 -2.13 -17.03 -2.33
N VAL A 41 -1.83 -15.77 -2.66
CA VAL A 41 -0.47 -15.26 -2.80
C VAL A 41 -0.30 -14.05 -1.88
N ALA A 42 0.80 -13.99 -1.14
CA ALA A 42 1.17 -12.79 -0.40
C ALA A 42 1.86 -11.82 -1.37
N LEU A 43 1.26 -10.65 -1.56
CA LEU A 43 1.86 -9.61 -2.39
C LEU A 43 3.01 -8.95 -1.63
N LEU A 44 4.21 -8.99 -2.22
CA LEU A 44 5.36 -8.21 -1.75
C LEU A 44 5.32 -6.82 -2.39
N THR A 45 6.03 -5.85 -1.80
CA THR A 45 6.25 -4.53 -2.40
C THR A 45 6.84 -4.63 -3.82
N ALA A 46 7.72 -5.62 -4.06
CA ALA A 46 8.27 -5.89 -5.38
C ALA A 46 7.25 -6.42 -6.41
N ASN A 47 6.08 -6.90 -5.97
CA ASN A 47 5.00 -7.34 -6.86
C ASN A 47 4.00 -6.22 -7.21
N MET A 48 4.13 -5.04 -6.59
CA MET A 48 3.26 -3.90 -6.82
C MET A 48 3.99 -2.85 -7.67
N PRO A 49 3.30 -2.17 -8.61
CA PRO A 49 3.88 -1.03 -9.29
C PRO A 49 4.35 0.02 -8.28
N LEU A 50 5.50 0.63 -8.57
CA LEU A 50 6.01 1.75 -7.77
C LEU A 50 4.97 2.87 -7.80
N HIS A 51 4.40 3.16 -6.64
CA HIS A 51 3.52 4.29 -6.43
C HIS A 51 4.00 5.05 -5.20
N ASN A 52 3.80 6.36 -5.22
CA ASN A 52 4.18 7.23 -4.13
C ASN A 52 3.00 8.14 -3.81
N HIS A 53 2.62 8.18 -2.55
CA HIS A 53 1.66 9.11 -2.03
C HIS A 53 2.42 10.36 -1.54
N GLY A 54 2.65 11.27 -2.48
CA GLY A 54 3.14 12.60 -2.13
C GLY A 54 2.08 13.35 -1.34
N THR A 55 2.50 13.98 -0.23
CA THR A 55 1.72 15.05 0.37
C THR A 55 2.13 16.35 -0.33
N SER A 56 1.35 16.75 -1.32
CA SER A 56 1.50 18.06 -1.95
C SER A 56 0.55 19.04 -1.28
N ALA A 57 1.10 20.16 -0.81
CA ALA A 57 0.36 21.28 -0.22
C ALA A 57 -0.36 21.00 1.12
N VAL A 58 0.35 20.42 2.10
CA VAL A 58 -0.06 20.61 3.49
C VAL A 58 0.17 22.08 3.84
N ASN A 59 -0.92 22.85 3.88
CA ASN A 59 -0.86 24.26 4.26
C ASN A 59 -0.73 24.36 5.78
N VAL A 60 0.48 24.65 6.26
CA VAL A 60 0.69 25.01 7.67
C VAL A 60 0.61 26.52 7.77
N SER A 61 -0.49 27.04 8.34
CA SER A 61 -0.63 28.46 8.60
C SER A 61 0.01 28.81 9.93
N PHE A 62 1.17 29.46 9.90
CA PHE A 62 1.70 30.14 11.07
C PHE A 62 1.11 31.55 11.15
N GLN A 63 0.62 31.91 12.32
CA GLN A 63 0.08 33.24 12.58
C GLN A 63 1.02 33.99 13.52
N ALA A 64 1.23 35.27 13.24
CA ALA A 64 1.96 36.20 14.10
C ALA A 64 1.12 37.45 14.32
N THR A 65 1.34 38.15 15.43
CA THR A 65 0.71 39.46 15.67
C THR A 65 1.48 40.58 15.00
N THR A 66 0.76 41.55 14.44
CA THR A 66 1.32 42.78 13.86
C THR A 66 1.43 43.94 14.85
N VAL A 67 0.99 43.75 16.09
CA VAL A 67 0.97 44.81 17.10
C VAL A 67 2.39 45.09 17.59
N PRO A 68 2.91 46.34 17.45
CA PRO A 68 4.20 46.71 18.00
C PRO A 68 4.08 46.79 19.53
N ASN A 69 4.84 45.93 20.22
CA ASN A 69 4.75 45.59 21.66
C ASN A 69 3.80 44.42 21.96
N PRO A 70 4.30 43.17 21.96
CA PRO A 70 3.51 42.01 22.37
C PRO A 70 3.05 42.13 23.83
N THR A 71 1.92 41.52 24.16
CA THR A 71 1.38 41.50 25.53
C THR A 71 2.36 40.71 26.42
N THR A 72 2.98 41.40 27.39
CA THR A 72 4.10 40.89 28.23
C THR A 72 5.27 40.30 27.44
N PRO A 73 6.10 41.14 26.80
CA PRO A 73 7.15 40.71 25.88
C PRO A 73 8.17 39.76 26.52
N ALA A 74 8.49 38.67 25.81
CA ALA A 74 9.58 37.75 26.20
C ALA A 74 10.63 37.61 25.09
N SER A 75 11.88 37.36 25.48
CA SER A 75 13.01 37.14 24.57
C SER A 75 13.10 35.70 24.04
N ALA A 76 12.31 34.77 24.59
CA ALA A 76 12.25 33.38 24.20
C ALA A 76 10.80 32.85 24.28
N PRO A 77 10.43 31.85 23.46
CA PRO A 77 9.11 31.23 23.52
C PRO A 77 8.92 30.47 24.84
N SER A 78 7.69 30.48 25.34
CA SER A 78 7.29 29.69 26.49
C SER A 78 5.82 29.30 26.38
N THR A 79 5.33 28.45 27.28
CA THR A 79 3.89 28.15 27.38
C THR A 79 3.07 29.39 27.72
N SER A 80 3.65 30.34 28.46
CA SER A 80 3.03 31.63 28.74
C SER A 80 3.06 32.54 27.52
N ASN A 81 4.16 32.55 26.74
CA ASN A 81 4.35 33.41 25.57
C ASN A 81 4.50 32.60 24.27
N PRO A 82 3.43 31.94 23.77
CA PRO A 82 3.55 31.01 22.65
C PRO A 82 3.50 31.70 21.27
N TYR A 83 3.12 32.98 21.19
CA TYR A 83 2.87 33.66 19.91
C TYR A 83 4.03 34.58 19.50
N LEU A 84 4.40 34.54 18.22
CA LEU A 84 5.33 35.50 17.61
C LEU A 84 4.63 36.85 17.38
N GLY A 85 5.31 37.95 17.68
CA GLY A 85 4.85 39.32 17.47
C GLY A 85 5.90 40.24 16.87
N ALA A 86 5.55 41.52 16.74
CA ALA A 86 6.44 42.54 16.20
C ALA A 86 7.40 43.09 17.27
N SER A 87 8.63 43.41 16.86
CA SER A 87 9.58 44.10 17.74
C SER A 87 9.10 45.53 18.03
N GLY A 88 9.15 45.94 19.29
CA GLY A 88 8.89 47.34 19.70
C GLY A 88 10.00 48.33 19.33
N GLY A 89 11.11 47.87 18.72
CA GLY A 89 12.29 48.66 18.37
C GLY A 89 13.44 48.59 19.38
N GLY A 90 14.60 49.20 19.08
CA GLY A 90 15.80 49.26 19.94
C GLY A 90 16.99 48.42 19.45
N THR A 91 18.14 48.56 20.13
CA THR A 91 19.43 47.89 19.80
C THR A 91 19.70 46.60 20.60
N GLY A 92 18.73 46.16 21.41
CA GLY A 92 18.82 44.96 22.26
C GLY A 92 18.16 43.71 21.66
N LEU A 93 18.17 42.60 22.41
CA LEU A 93 17.41 41.40 22.05
C LEU A 93 15.94 41.75 21.90
N ALA A 94 15.37 41.49 20.72
CA ALA A 94 13.98 41.80 20.45
C ALA A 94 13.07 40.86 21.25
N THR A 95 12.33 41.41 22.22
CA THR A 95 11.31 40.68 22.97
C THR A 95 10.03 40.56 22.14
N ILE A 96 10.01 39.56 21.25
CA ILE A 96 8.96 39.40 20.25
C ILE A 96 7.91 38.34 20.61
N TRP A 97 8.06 37.64 21.73
CA TRP A 97 7.12 36.60 22.14
C TRP A 97 5.98 37.17 23.01
N SER A 98 4.74 36.84 22.67
CA SER A 98 3.50 37.37 23.25
C SER A 98 2.68 36.27 23.90
N GLN A 99 1.94 36.63 24.96
CA GLN A 99 0.91 35.75 25.53
C GLN A 99 -0.38 35.75 24.72
N GLN A 100 -0.64 36.81 23.96
CA GLN A 100 -1.86 36.95 23.17
C GLN A 100 -1.55 37.14 21.69
N LEU A 101 -2.40 36.54 20.85
CA LEU A 101 -2.40 36.71 19.40
C LEU A 101 -3.41 37.79 19.00
N GLU A 102 -2.97 39.05 18.96
CA GLU A 102 -3.80 40.19 18.55
C GLU A 102 -3.61 40.54 17.07
N SER A 103 -4.70 40.87 16.36
CA SER A 103 -4.66 41.21 14.92
C SER A 103 -3.77 40.24 14.11
N PRO A 104 -4.06 38.92 14.15
CA PRO A 104 -3.20 37.92 13.54
C PRO A 104 -3.06 38.11 12.03
N VAL A 105 -1.85 37.91 11.55
CA VAL A 105 -1.55 37.81 10.12
C VAL A 105 -0.88 36.48 9.83
N THR A 106 -1.30 35.84 8.75
CA THR A 106 -0.67 34.62 8.26
C THR A 106 0.72 34.93 7.71
N VAL A 107 1.73 34.28 8.29
CA VAL A 107 3.10 34.32 7.80
C VAL A 107 3.18 33.46 6.54
N LYS A 108 3.44 34.09 5.40
CA LYS A 108 3.65 33.41 4.12
C LYS A 108 5.07 32.83 4.05
N GLY A 109 5.25 31.79 3.22
CA GLY A 109 6.59 31.22 2.93
C GLY A 109 6.92 29.92 3.66
N LEU A 110 5.97 29.35 4.41
CA LEU A 110 6.12 28.03 5.04
C LEU A 110 5.38 26.99 4.21
N GLY A 111 6.14 26.11 3.57
CA GLY A 111 5.62 24.94 2.86
C GLY A 111 6.10 23.68 3.55
N LEU A 112 5.19 22.74 3.83
CA LEU A 112 5.52 21.40 4.27
C LEU A 112 5.34 20.45 3.08
N SER A 113 6.38 19.68 2.76
CA SER A 113 6.34 18.59 1.80
C SER A 113 6.86 17.30 2.42
N GLY A 114 6.31 16.18 2.00
CA GLY A 114 6.71 14.85 2.46
C GLY A 114 6.00 13.74 1.70
N ASN A 115 6.34 12.51 2.01
CA ASN A 115 5.70 11.31 1.48
C ASN A 115 5.02 10.58 2.63
N THR A 116 3.86 9.98 2.38
CA THR A 116 3.32 9.03 3.36
C THR A 116 4.16 7.75 3.31
N ASP A 117 4.24 7.04 4.43
CA ASP A 117 4.98 5.78 4.51
C ASP A 117 4.48 4.73 3.50
N VAL A 118 5.34 3.74 3.23
CA VAL A 118 5.02 2.60 2.37
C VAL A 118 3.83 1.83 2.94
N ALA A 119 2.77 1.68 2.14
CA ALA A 119 1.63 0.83 2.44
C ALA A 119 1.75 -0.54 1.73
N GLY A 120 1.34 -1.62 2.39
CA GLY A 120 1.39 -2.99 1.87
C GLY A 120 1.90 -3.98 2.91
N GLY A 121 0.99 -4.55 3.70
CA GLY A 121 1.32 -5.36 4.87
C GLY A 121 1.42 -6.87 4.63
N ASN A 122 1.99 -7.31 3.50
CA ASN A 122 2.12 -8.74 3.14
C ASN A 122 0.82 -9.55 3.29
N THR A 123 -0.35 -8.92 3.14
CA THR A 123 -1.63 -9.60 3.34
C THR A 123 -1.90 -10.57 2.18
N PRO A 124 -2.21 -11.85 2.45
CA PRO A 124 -2.56 -12.79 1.39
C PRO A 124 -3.79 -12.33 0.63
N VAL A 125 -3.70 -12.34 -0.70
CA VAL A 125 -4.84 -12.13 -1.59
C VAL A 125 -5.23 -13.44 -2.26
N SER A 126 -6.53 -13.67 -2.42
CA SER A 126 -7.03 -14.82 -3.19
C SER A 126 -6.68 -14.64 -4.67
N VAL A 127 -6.16 -15.70 -5.28
CA VAL A 127 -5.88 -15.76 -6.73
C VAL A 127 -6.76 -16.80 -7.44
N LEU A 128 -7.84 -17.23 -6.77
CA LEU A 128 -8.83 -18.11 -7.39
C LEU A 128 -9.56 -17.36 -8.50
N ASN A 129 -9.61 -17.97 -9.69
CA ASN A 129 -10.53 -17.56 -10.74
C ASN A 129 -11.98 -17.65 -10.21
N PRO A 130 -12.91 -16.82 -10.72
CA PRO A 130 -14.33 -17.02 -10.46
C PRO A 130 -14.74 -18.46 -10.76
N TYR A 131 -15.49 -19.10 -9.85
CA TYR A 131 -15.85 -20.51 -9.97
C TYR A 131 -17.31 -20.77 -9.58
N LEU A 132 -17.85 -21.84 -10.19
CA LEU A 132 -19.10 -22.48 -9.79
C LEU A 132 -18.78 -23.95 -9.48
N ALA A 133 -19.18 -24.42 -8.31
CA ALA A 133 -18.96 -25.81 -7.92
C ALA A 133 -19.92 -26.75 -8.66
N LEU A 134 -19.39 -27.79 -9.31
CA LEU A 134 -20.14 -28.79 -10.06
C LEU A 134 -19.67 -30.19 -9.67
N ASN A 135 -20.52 -31.20 -9.93
CA ASN A 135 -20.12 -32.61 -9.87
C ASN A 135 -19.37 -32.98 -11.16
N PHE A 136 -18.31 -33.79 -11.03
CA PHE A 136 -17.50 -34.24 -12.16
C PHE A 136 -17.82 -35.71 -12.50
N CYS A 137 -18.05 -35.99 -13.78
CA CYS A 137 -18.07 -37.34 -14.32
C CYS A 137 -16.69 -37.67 -14.91
N ILE A 138 -16.01 -38.69 -14.37
CA ILE A 138 -14.70 -39.14 -14.85
C ILE A 138 -14.84 -40.56 -15.41
N ALA A 139 -14.54 -40.73 -16.69
CA ALA A 139 -14.50 -42.06 -17.31
C ALA A 139 -13.28 -42.84 -16.78
N VAL A 140 -13.53 -43.96 -16.09
CA VAL A 140 -12.47 -44.85 -15.54
C VAL A 140 -12.13 -46.01 -16.47
N GLN A 141 -12.92 -46.24 -17.52
CA GLN A 141 -12.69 -47.27 -18.53
C GLN A 141 -13.10 -46.74 -19.91
N GLY A 142 -12.27 -47.00 -20.92
CA GLY A 142 -12.48 -46.60 -22.31
C GLY A 142 -11.26 -46.93 -23.15
N ILE A 143 -11.44 -47.08 -24.47
CA ILE A 143 -10.34 -47.28 -25.41
C ILE A 143 -9.82 -45.88 -25.76
N PHE A 144 -8.69 -45.45 -25.19
CA PHE A 144 -8.06 -44.16 -25.53
C PHE A 144 -6.53 -44.22 -25.54
N PRO A 145 -5.86 -43.63 -26.55
CA PRO A 145 -6.44 -43.10 -27.77
C PRO A 145 -6.82 -44.26 -28.72
N THR A 146 -8.02 -44.22 -29.32
CA THR A 146 -8.29 -45.06 -30.50
C THR A 146 -7.45 -44.52 -31.65
N ARG A 147 -6.37 -45.22 -31.98
CA ARG A 147 -5.63 -44.97 -33.22
C ARG A 147 -6.27 -45.80 -34.32
N GLN A 148 -6.76 -45.14 -35.36
CA GLN A 148 -6.90 -45.76 -36.69
C GLN A 148 -5.59 -45.58 -37.44
#